data_AF-I1S4F2-F1
#
_entry.id   AF-I1S4F2-F1
#
_cell.length_a   1.000
_cell.length_b   1.000
_cell.length_c   1.000
_cell.angle_alpha   90.00
_cell.angle_beta   90.00
_cell.angle_gamma   90.00
#
_symmetry.space_group_name_H-M   'P 1'
#
loop_
_entity.id
_entity.type
_entity.pdbx_description
1 polymer ?
#
loop_
_entity_poly.entity_id
_entity_poly.type
_entity_poly.pdbx_seq_one_letter_code
_entity_poly.pdbx_strand_id
1 'polypeptide(L)'
;MEHGQYRKLGLALKKDPKANMIDLLSTKYPKQLESFKSSSSLVRKIDPALPGPIPQCTHSLHISDLRFKLASTDPCTVVRELSTEVKGLLNLGNLTEAVIDLLHRGNILFQQPYVMVLKIGEAIAVKINHAVVTAEYRSLYYLEQHLPTFLAPRAHGLLRINSYSLLFTSFVPGVELEKAWPQMDEEEKPDISSDLNQALSLLRAIPFPYGTLYGGVSGEGCKDL
;
A
#
# COMPACT_ATOMS: atom_id res chain seq x y z
N MET A 1 14.05 3.76 -23.82
CA MET A 1 14.00 2.44 -24.50
C MET A 1 12.97 1.48 -23.87
N GLU A 2 12.39 1.76 -22.68
CA GLU A 2 11.50 0.82 -21.96
C GLU A 2 10.05 0.75 -22.47
N HIS A 3 9.50 1.81 -23.10
CA HIS A 3 8.12 1.80 -23.62
C HIS A 3 7.83 0.65 -24.61
N GLY A 4 8.85 0.12 -25.28
CA GLY A 4 8.70 -1.01 -26.21
C GLY A 4 8.53 -2.36 -25.54
N GLN A 5 9.01 -2.54 -24.31
CA GLN A 5 9.07 -3.85 -23.66
C GLN A 5 7.70 -4.28 -23.12
N TYR A 6 6.98 -3.39 -22.44
CA TYR A 6 5.63 -3.68 -21.94
C TYR A 6 4.58 -3.80 -23.04
N ARG A 7 4.79 -3.09 -24.16
CA ARG A 7 3.97 -3.29 -25.37
C ARG A 7 4.19 -4.69 -25.95
N LYS A 8 5.43 -5.19 -26.00
CA LYS A 8 5.75 -6.56 -26.43
C LYS A 8 5.16 -7.60 -25.48
N LEU A 9 5.28 -7.39 -24.17
CA LEU A 9 4.66 -8.27 -23.17
C LEU A 9 3.13 -8.32 -23.34
N GLY A 10 2.48 -7.17 -23.49
CA GLY A 10 1.04 -7.10 -23.72
C GLY A 10 0.60 -7.79 -25.01
N LEU A 11 1.41 -7.72 -26.07
CA LEU A 11 1.15 -8.46 -27.32
C LEU A 11 1.37 -9.98 -27.14
N ALA A 12 2.40 -10.38 -26.41
CA ALA A 12 2.69 -11.79 -26.15
C ALA A 12 1.59 -12.45 -25.29
N LEU A 13 1.15 -11.79 -24.23
CA LEU A 13 0.05 -12.29 -23.37
C LEU A 13 -1.30 -12.29 -24.08
N LYS A 14 -1.53 -11.37 -25.03
CA LYS A 14 -2.72 -11.43 -25.91
C LYS A 14 -2.71 -12.65 -26.82
N LYS A 15 -1.52 -13.08 -27.27
CA LYS A 15 -1.36 -14.26 -28.13
C LYS A 15 -1.44 -15.57 -27.34
N ASP A 16 -0.87 -15.58 -26.15
CA ASP A 16 -0.92 -16.72 -25.23
C ASP A 16 -1.09 -16.22 -23.78
N PRO A 17 -2.34 -16.24 -23.26
CA PRO A 17 -2.63 -15.82 -21.90
C PRO A 17 -1.98 -16.70 -20.82
N LYS A 18 -1.53 -17.91 -21.17
CA LYS A 18 -0.86 -18.84 -20.25
C LYS A 18 0.66 -18.75 -20.31
N ALA A 19 1.20 -17.89 -21.17
CA ALA A 19 2.63 -17.71 -21.28
C ALA A 19 3.21 -17.22 -19.94
N ASN A 20 4.34 -17.83 -19.55
CA ASN A 20 5.03 -17.46 -18.33
C ASN A 20 5.57 -16.03 -18.46
N MET A 21 5.04 -15.13 -17.64
CA MET A 21 5.44 -13.72 -17.66
C MET A 21 6.91 -13.51 -17.35
N ILE A 22 7.54 -14.38 -16.55
CA ILE A 22 8.96 -14.28 -16.21
C ILE A 22 9.84 -14.47 -17.46
N ASP A 23 9.44 -15.38 -18.34
CA ASP A 23 10.16 -15.67 -19.59
C ASP A 23 9.95 -14.57 -20.64
N LEU A 24 8.81 -13.86 -20.56
CA LEU A 24 8.46 -12.73 -21.43
C LEU A 24 9.04 -11.39 -20.96
N LEU A 25 9.33 -11.26 -19.67
CA LEU A 25 10.02 -10.11 -19.08
C LEU A 25 11.52 -10.17 -19.40
N SER A 26 12.23 -9.07 -19.15
CA SER A 26 13.67 -8.98 -19.41
C SER A 26 14.42 -10.18 -18.82
N THR A 27 15.47 -10.67 -19.50
CA THR A 27 16.39 -11.69 -18.94
C THR A 27 17.08 -11.23 -17.65
N LYS A 28 17.01 -9.93 -17.33
CA LYS A 28 17.50 -9.33 -16.09
C LYS A 28 16.50 -9.40 -14.93
N TYR A 29 15.21 -9.55 -15.20
CA TYR A 29 14.14 -9.50 -14.19
C TYR A 29 14.24 -10.62 -13.14
N PRO A 30 14.53 -11.89 -13.47
CA PRO A 30 14.71 -12.95 -12.47
C PRO A 30 15.84 -12.63 -11.48
N LYS A 31 16.94 -12.04 -11.95
CA LYS A 31 18.08 -11.65 -11.10
C LYS A 31 17.71 -10.51 -10.14
N GLN A 32 16.92 -9.55 -10.61
CA GLN A 32 16.39 -8.46 -9.77
C GLN A 32 15.41 -9.01 -8.72
N LEU A 33 14.53 -9.93 -9.12
CA LEU A 33 13.57 -10.56 -8.22
C LEU A 33 14.26 -11.32 -7.07
N GLU A 34 15.31 -12.08 -7.36
CA GLU A 34 16.10 -12.77 -6.33
C GLU A 34 16.86 -11.82 -5.40
N SER A 35 17.34 -10.69 -5.92
CA SER A 35 17.93 -9.62 -5.10
C SER A 35 16.94 -9.05 -4.08
N PHE A 36 15.69 -8.81 -4.50
CA PHE A 36 14.65 -8.30 -3.60
C PHE A 36 14.23 -9.32 -2.54
N LYS A 37 14.09 -10.60 -2.91
CA LYS A 37 13.78 -11.67 -1.95
C LYS A 37 14.87 -11.82 -0.90
N SER A 38 16.14 -11.79 -1.30
CA SER A 38 17.30 -11.93 -0.42
C SER A 38 17.43 -10.77 0.58
N SER A 39 17.03 -9.57 0.16
CA SER A 39 17.02 -8.39 1.04
C SER A 39 15.93 -8.48 2.12
N SER A 40 14.82 -9.16 1.83
CA SER A 40 13.71 -9.36 2.78
C SER A 40 13.95 -10.47 3.81
N SER A 41 14.74 -11.49 3.46
CA SER A 41 15.02 -12.64 4.32
C SER A 41 16.09 -12.34 5.38
N LEU A 42 17.02 -11.42 5.10
CA LEU A 42 18.00 -10.92 6.09
C LEU A 42 17.36 -10.19 7.27
N VAL A 43 16.17 -9.60 7.10
CA VAL A 43 15.42 -8.94 8.18
C VAL A 43 14.78 -9.96 9.13
N ARG A 44 14.59 -11.22 8.71
CA ARG A 44 13.88 -12.25 9.47
C ARG A 44 14.77 -13.18 10.30
N LYS A 45 16.09 -13.14 10.14
CA LYS A 45 17.03 -13.98 10.90
C LYS A 45 17.98 -13.12 11.74
N ILE A 46 17.56 -12.79 12.96
CA ILE A 46 18.49 -12.44 14.03
C ILE A 46 18.56 -13.68 14.94
N ASP A 47 19.60 -14.49 14.76
CA ASP A 47 19.95 -15.57 15.69
C ASP A 47 20.72 -14.96 16.89
N PRO A 48 20.30 -15.19 18.15
CA PRO A 48 20.87 -14.53 19.33
C PRO A 48 22.21 -15.11 19.81
N ALA A 49 22.92 -15.91 19.01
CA ALA A 49 24.03 -16.72 19.49
C ALA A 49 25.29 -16.66 18.61
N LEU A 50 25.91 -15.49 18.42
CA LEU A 50 27.31 -15.45 17.98
C LEU A 50 28.09 -14.25 18.57
N PRO A 51 29.19 -14.49 19.31
CA PRO A 51 30.08 -13.43 19.81
C PRO A 51 31.24 -13.19 18.84
N GLY A 52 31.36 -11.97 18.32
CA GLY A 52 32.55 -11.52 17.59
C GLY A 52 32.31 -10.28 16.73
N PRO A 53 33.25 -9.30 16.70
CA PRO A 53 33.06 -8.05 15.96
C PRO A 53 33.42 -8.26 14.49
N ILE A 54 32.40 -8.28 13.62
CA ILE A 54 32.56 -8.11 12.18
C ILE A 54 32.18 -6.66 11.87
N PRO A 55 32.96 -5.89 11.07
CA PRO A 55 32.59 -4.54 10.66
C PRO A 55 31.36 -4.63 9.74
N GLN A 56 30.19 -4.57 10.38
CA GLN A 56 28.90 -4.58 9.75
C GLN A 56 28.55 -3.16 9.31
N CYS A 57 28.68 -2.87 8.01
CA CYS A 57 27.78 -1.91 7.38
C CYS A 57 26.38 -2.54 7.30
N THR A 58 25.78 -2.81 8.45
CA THR A 58 24.36 -3.07 8.59
C THR A 58 23.66 -1.72 8.55
N HIS A 59 23.17 -1.32 7.38
CA HIS A 59 21.95 -0.51 7.37
C HIS A 59 20.82 -1.39 7.88
N SER A 60 20.80 -1.65 9.19
CA SER A 60 19.59 -2.06 9.88
C SER A 60 18.59 -0.95 9.60
N LEU A 61 17.61 -1.22 8.74
CA LEU A 61 16.51 -0.30 8.48
C LEU A 61 15.69 -0.27 9.77
N HIS A 62 16.15 0.52 10.74
CA HIS A 62 15.51 0.68 12.02
C HIS A 62 14.09 1.16 11.77
N ILE A 63 13.12 0.31 12.12
CA ILE A 63 11.70 0.63 12.09
C ILE A 63 11.51 1.79 13.06
N SER A 64 11.45 3.00 12.51
CA SER A 64 11.31 4.24 13.26
C SER A 64 9.89 4.71 13.14
N ASP A 65 9.35 5.25 14.23
CA ASP A 65 8.03 5.84 14.22
C ASP A 65 8.04 7.11 13.36
N LEU A 66 7.31 7.08 12.25
CA LEU A 66 7.31 8.14 11.25
C LEU A 66 6.69 9.43 11.79
N ARG A 67 5.90 9.37 12.87
CA ARG A 67 5.27 10.55 13.49
C ARG A 67 6.30 11.56 14.00
N PHE A 68 7.41 11.07 14.58
CA PHE A 68 8.50 11.92 15.07
C PHE A 68 9.39 12.51 13.97
N LYS A 69 9.19 12.10 12.71
CA LYS A 69 9.93 12.65 11.56
C LYS A 69 9.23 13.84 10.91
N LEU A 70 8.03 14.20 11.39
CA LEU A 70 7.24 15.32 10.91
C LEU A 70 7.45 16.50 11.85
N ALA A 71 7.74 17.68 11.30
CA ALA A 71 7.86 18.92 12.06
C ALA A 71 6.68 19.86 11.77
N SER A 72 6.25 20.63 12.77
CA SER A 72 5.19 21.64 12.58
C SER A 72 5.56 22.72 11.57
N THR A 73 6.86 22.97 11.40
CA THR A 73 7.41 23.89 10.41
C THR A 73 7.43 23.31 8.99
N ASP A 74 7.15 22.02 8.81
CA ASP A 74 7.16 21.40 7.49
C ASP A 74 6.02 21.93 6.62
N PRO A 75 6.27 22.13 5.31
CA PRO A 75 5.22 22.54 4.40
C PRO A 75 4.16 21.44 4.29
N CYS A 76 2.91 21.79 4.62
CA CYS A 76 1.75 20.94 4.45
C CYS A 76 0.92 21.40 3.24
N THR A 77 0.59 20.46 2.36
CA THR A 77 -0.23 20.71 1.16
C THR A 77 -1.40 19.74 1.12
N VAL A 78 -2.58 20.27 0.86
CA VAL A 78 -3.79 19.48 0.61
C VAL A 78 -3.76 19.04 -0.85
N VAL A 79 -3.41 17.78 -1.11
CA VAL A 79 -3.34 17.22 -2.47
C VAL A 79 -4.74 16.82 -2.94
N ARG A 80 -5.54 16.26 -2.04
CA ARG A 80 -6.96 15.96 -2.23
C ARG A 80 -7.73 16.43 -1.00
N GLU A 81 -8.88 17.03 -1.24
CA GLU A 81 -9.70 17.62 -0.18
C GLU A 81 -9.99 16.60 0.92
N LEU A 82 -9.88 17.07 2.17
CA LEU A 82 -10.24 16.29 3.34
C LEU A 82 -11.77 16.23 3.48
N SER A 83 -12.27 15.03 3.72
CA SER A 83 -13.67 14.79 4.07
C SER A 83 -14.09 15.50 5.36
N THR A 84 -15.40 15.62 5.58
CA THR A 84 -15.98 16.20 6.80
C THR A 84 -15.56 15.44 8.05
N GLU A 85 -15.43 14.12 7.96
CA GLU A 85 -15.03 13.25 9.07
C GLU A 85 -13.59 13.56 9.48
N VAL A 86 -12.67 13.71 8.53
CA VAL A 86 -11.26 14.05 8.83
C VAL A 86 -11.14 15.48 9.34
N LYS A 87 -11.85 16.43 8.71
CA LYS A 87 -11.87 17.84 9.16
C LYS A 87 -12.38 17.95 10.61
N GLY A 88 -13.40 17.17 10.99
CA GLY A 88 -13.93 17.14 12.35
C GLY A 88 -12.98 16.57 13.41
N LEU A 89 -11.94 15.85 13.01
CA LEU A 89 -10.91 15.32 13.91
C LEU A 89 -9.75 16.30 14.14
N LEU A 90 -9.60 17.30 13.27
CA LEU A 90 -8.53 18.30 13.36
C LEU A 90 -8.90 19.36 14.38
N ASN A 91 -7.94 19.72 15.23
CA ASN A 91 -8.08 20.88 16.11
C ASN A 91 -8.08 22.17 15.27
N LEU A 92 -8.70 23.23 15.79
CA LEU A 92 -8.63 24.56 15.17
C LEU A 92 -7.20 25.09 15.24
N GLY A 93 -6.69 25.68 14.14
CA GLY A 93 -5.37 26.30 14.11
C GLY A 93 -4.57 25.99 12.85
N ASN A 94 -3.24 25.93 12.99
CA ASN A 94 -2.34 25.58 11.91
C ASN A 94 -2.58 24.14 11.46
N LEU A 95 -2.76 23.92 10.15
CA LEU A 95 -3.07 22.61 9.58
C LEU A 95 -1.98 21.57 9.87
N THR A 96 -0.71 21.93 9.72
CA THR A 96 0.41 21.00 9.95
C THR A 96 0.43 20.54 11.40
N GLU A 97 0.33 21.47 12.35
CA GLU A 97 0.27 21.16 13.79
C GLU A 97 -0.94 20.29 14.12
N ALA A 98 -2.13 20.68 13.67
CA ALA A 98 -3.36 19.92 13.92
C ALA A 98 -3.29 18.48 13.37
N VAL A 99 -2.66 18.28 12.21
CA VAL A 99 -2.45 16.95 11.63
C VAL A 99 -1.43 16.17 12.46
N ILE A 100 -0.29 16.76 12.82
CA ILE A 100 0.74 16.08 13.62
C ILE A 100 0.18 15.65 14.98
N ASP A 101 -0.56 16.52 15.67
CA ASP A 101 -1.25 16.19 16.92
C ASP A 101 -2.23 15.03 16.74
N LEU A 102 -3.00 15.06 15.64
CA LEU A 102 -3.92 13.99 15.29
C LEU A 102 -3.20 12.65 15.10
N LEU A 103 -2.05 12.64 14.42
CA LEU A 103 -1.24 11.42 14.23
C LEU A 103 -0.68 10.88 15.56
N HIS A 104 -0.27 11.77 16.47
CA HIS A 104 0.25 11.36 17.78
C HIS A 104 -0.81 10.70 18.67
N ARG A 105 -2.09 11.08 18.51
CA ARG A 105 -3.23 10.42 19.16
C ARG A 105 -3.64 9.09 18.53
N GLY A 106 -3.10 8.76 17.35
CA GLY A 106 -3.45 7.56 16.60
C GLY A 106 -2.83 6.27 17.15
N ASN A 107 -3.55 5.16 17.00
CA ASN A 107 -3.09 3.82 17.35
C ASN A 107 -2.38 3.19 16.16
N ILE A 108 -1.19 2.64 16.36
CA ILE A 108 -0.43 1.97 15.28
C ILE A 108 -1.14 0.66 14.91
N LEU A 109 -1.57 0.56 13.64
CA LEU A 109 -2.10 -0.68 13.05
C LEU A 109 -1.02 -1.47 12.34
N PHE A 110 -0.09 -0.78 11.68
CA PHE A 110 0.96 -1.40 10.88
C PHE A 110 2.19 -0.49 10.79
N GLN A 111 3.38 -1.08 10.77
CA GLN A 111 4.63 -0.33 10.64
C GLN A 111 5.70 -1.11 9.88
N GLN A 112 6.34 -0.41 8.94
CA GLN A 112 7.51 -0.81 8.18
C GLN A 112 8.44 0.41 8.03
N PRO A 113 9.71 0.27 7.60
CA PRO A 113 10.68 1.38 7.57
C PRO A 113 10.22 2.67 6.85
N TYR A 114 9.34 2.56 5.85
CA TYR A 114 8.86 3.68 5.04
C TYR A 114 7.34 3.83 4.99
N VAL A 115 6.61 2.96 5.69
CA VAL A 115 5.15 2.94 5.68
C VAL A 115 4.64 2.73 7.10
N MET A 116 3.69 3.55 7.51
CA MET A 116 2.98 3.40 8.78
C MET A 116 1.49 3.56 8.54
N VAL A 117 0.68 2.75 9.20
CA VAL A 117 -0.79 2.89 9.20
C VAL A 117 -1.25 3.10 10.63
N LEU A 118 -2.03 4.15 10.86
CA LEU A 118 -2.61 4.48 12.15
C LEU A 118 -4.13 4.42 12.07
N LYS A 119 -4.80 3.90 13.11
CA LYS A 119 -6.22 4.17 13.37
C LYS A 119 -6.32 5.50 14.08
N ILE A 120 -7.20 6.37 13.61
CA ILE A 120 -7.43 7.70 14.17
C ILE A 120 -8.93 7.89 14.39
N GLY A 121 -9.33 8.17 15.63
CA GLY A 121 -10.72 8.11 16.03
C GLY A 121 -11.30 6.71 15.82
N GLU A 122 -12.61 6.62 15.56
CA GLU A 122 -13.29 5.32 15.42
C GLU A 122 -13.31 4.78 13.99
N ALA A 123 -13.44 5.66 13.00
CA ALA A 123 -13.79 5.29 11.63
C ALA A 123 -12.71 5.61 10.59
N ILE A 124 -11.59 6.22 10.98
CA ILE A 124 -10.55 6.67 10.04
C ILE A 124 -9.25 5.92 10.28
N ALA A 125 -8.58 5.57 9.18
CA ALA A 125 -7.19 5.17 9.16
C ALA A 125 -6.38 6.17 8.34
N VAL A 126 -5.10 6.35 8.68
CA VAL A 126 -4.17 7.13 7.86
C VAL A 126 -2.95 6.30 7.55
N LYS A 127 -2.59 6.26 6.26
CA LYS A 127 -1.36 5.65 5.77
C LYS A 127 -0.34 6.75 5.50
N ILE A 128 0.76 6.71 6.24
CA ILE A 128 1.92 7.58 6.10
C ILE A 128 2.95 6.85 5.23
N ASN A 129 3.40 7.48 4.16
CA ASN A 129 4.38 6.89 3.24
C ASN A 129 5.37 7.95 2.76
N HIS A 130 6.65 7.63 2.65
CA HIS A 130 7.67 8.51 2.07
C HIS A 130 7.53 8.68 0.53
N ALA A 131 6.70 7.88 -0.12
CA ALA A 131 6.43 7.95 -1.55
C ALA A 131 5.11 8.67 -1.87
N VAL A 132 4.94 9.06 -3.14
CA VAL A 132 3.69 9.63 -3.66
C VAL A 132 2.65 8.52 -3.84
N VAL A 133 1.56 8.61 -3.06
CA VAL A 133 0.47 7.62 -3.02
C VAL A 133 -0.76 8.00 -3.85
N THR A 134 -0.62 8.94 -4.81
CA THR A 134 -1.76 9.41 -5.62
C THR A 134 -2.45 8.30 -6.41
N ALA A 135 -1.70 7.28 -6.85
CA ALA A 135 -2.26 6.10 -7.52
C ALA A 135 -3.15 5.27 -6.59
N GLU A 136 -2.79 5.15 -5.30
CA GLU A 136 -3.58 4.44 -4.29
C GLU A 136 -4.89 5.19 -4.02
N TYR A 137 -4.82 6.51 -3.78
CA TYR A 137 -6.01 7.36 -3.67
C TYR A 137 -6.96 7.18 -4.86
N ARG A 138 -6.42 7.26 -6.08
CA ARG A 138 -7.21 7.12 -7.31
C ARG A 138 -7.82 5.73 -7.45
N SER A 139 -7.11 4.68 -7.03
CA SER A 139 -7.60 3.31 -7.08
C SER A 139 -8.77 3.10 -6.12
N LEU A 140 -8.69 3.63 -4.89
CA LEU A 140 -9.79 3.59 -3.93
C LEU A 140 -11.00 4.39 -4.43
N TYR A 141 -10.77 5.59 -4.96
CA TYR A 141 -11.84 6.40 -5.54
C TYR A 141 -12.48 5.71 -6.75
N TYR A 142 -11.67 5.14 -7.64
CA TYR A 142 -12.16 4.38 -8.80
C TYR A 142 -13.03 3.19 -8.36
N LEU A 143 -12.57 2.44 -7.35
CA LEU A 143 -13.30 1.31 -6.80
C LEU A 143 -14.62 1.74 -6.14
N GLU A 144 -14.65 2.87 -5.44
CA GLU A 144 -15.88 3.43 -4.88
C GLU A 144 -16.90 3.80 -5.97
N GLN A 145 -16.45 4.35 -7.10
CA GLN A 145 -17.33 4.70 -8.22
C GLN A 145 -17.88 3.47 -8.96
N HIS A 146 -17.10 2.40 -9.09
CA HIS A 146 -17.46 1.23 -9.91
C HIS A 146 -18.04 0.07 -9.09
N LEU A 147 -17.66 -0.06 -7.82
CA LEU A 147 -18.13 -1.08 -6.88
C LEU A 147 -18.35 -0.46 -5.48
N PRO A 148 -19.38 0.38 -5.29
CA PRO A 148 -19.62 1.10 -4.03
C PRO A 148 -19.96 0.18 -2.84
N THR A 149 -20.35 -1.06 -3.09
CA THR A 149 -20.62 -2.07 -2.05
C THR A 149 -19.40 -2.94 -1.74
N PHE A 150 -18.32 -2.83 -2.52
CA PHE A 150 -17.11 -3.62 -2.28
C PHE A 150 -16.45 -3.17 -0.98
N LEU A 151 -16.07 -4.15 -0.15
CA LEU A 151 -15.46 -3.96 1.15
C LEU A 151 -13.99 -3.54 1.01
N ALA A 152 -13.78 -2.28 0.62
CA ALA A 152 -12.48 -1.62 0.60
C ALA A 152 -12.56 -0.29 1.34
N PRO A 153 -11.42 0.21 1.87
CA PRO A 153 -11.36 1.54 2.44
C PRO A 153 -11.86 2.61 1.45
N ARG A 154 -12.64 3.57 1.94
CA ARG A 154 -13.05 4.76 1.17
C ARG A 154 -12.00 5.85 1.34
N ALA A 155 -11.72 6.63 0.31
CA ALA A 155 -10.72 7.69 0.39
C ALA A 155 -11.30 8.94 1.06
N HIS A 156 -10.68 9.40 2.15
CA HIS A 156 -11.14 10.56 2.94
C HIS A 156 -10.26 11.81 2.79
N GLY A 157 -9.24 11.73 1.92
CA GLY A 157 -8.37 12.86 1.58
C GLY A 157 -6.90 12.46 1.48
N LEU A 158 -6.08 13.37 0.94
CA LEU A 158 -4.65 13.16 0.78
C LEU A 158 -3.91 14.44 1.10
N LEU A 159 -3.04 14.39 2.10
CA LEU A 159 -2.11 15.46 2.43
C LEU A 159 -0.69 15.07 2.08
N ARG A 160 0.15 16.08 1.95
CA ARG A 160 1.60 15.90 1.91
C ARG A 160 2.25 16.87 2.89
N ILE A 161 3.04 16.32 3.80
CA ILE A 161 3.89 17.05 4.74
C ILE A 161 5.33 16.74 4.35
N ASN A 162 6.04 17.72 3.80
CA ASN A 162 7.39 17.53 3.25
C ASN A 162 7.47 16.35 2.24
N SER A 163 8.25 15.31 2.53
CA SER A 163 8.38 14.10 1.68
C SER A 163 7.35 13.02 1.99
N TYR A 164 6.50 13.20 3.01
CA TYR A 164 5.52 12.20 3.43
C TYR A 164 4.15 12.46 2.84
N SER A 165 3.55 11.45 2.23
CA SER A 165 2.14 11.42 1.87
C SER A 165 1.32 10.81 3.00
N LEU A 166 0.21 11.45 3.34
CA LEU A 166 -0.75 11.00 4.34
C LEU A 166 -2.08 10.75 3.64
N LEU A 167 -2.36 9.48 3.33
CA LEU A 167 -3.63 9.05 2.74
C LEU A 167 -4.60 8.70 3.85
N PHE A 168 -5.66 9.49 4.00
CA PHE A 168 -6.75 9.22 4.94
C PHE A 168 -7.78 8.33 4.27
N THR A 169 -8.18 7.26 4.95
CA THR A 169 -9.19 6.32 4.47
C THR A 169 -10.17 5.97 5.57
N SER A 170 -11.29 5.33 5.21
CA SER A 170 -12.11 4.67 6.22
C SER A 170 -11.32 3.52 6.84
N PHE A 171 -11.54 3.28 8.13
CA PHE A 171 -11.04 2.12 8.83
C PHE A 171 -12.00 0.94 8.59
N VAL A 172 -11.44 -0.19 8.15
CA VAL A 172 -12.21 -1.44 7.99
C VAL A 172 -11.90 -2.32 9.21
N PRO A 173 -12.86 -2.53 10.12
CA PRO A 173 -12.65 -3.38 11.28
C PRO A 173 -12.54 -4.84 10.86
N GLY A 174 -11.72 -5.61 11.58
CA GLY A 174 -11.59 -7.04 11.35
C GLY A 174 -10.34 -7.62 12.00
N VAL A 175 -10.16 -8.93 11.80
CA VAL A 175 -8.95 -9.66 12.17
C VAL A 175 -8.20 -9.99 10.89
N GLU A 176 -6.88 -9.82 10.89
CA GLU A 176 -6.04 -10.22 9.77
C GLU A 176 -6.20 -11.72 9.51
N LEU A 177 -6.41 -12.09 8.24
CA LEU A 177 -6.62 -13.48 7.86
C LEU A 177 -5.45 -14.38 8.30
N GLU A 178 -4.21 -13.88 8.27
CA GLU A 178 -3.03 -14.62 8.75
C GLU A 178 -3.15 -15.04 10.23
N LYS A 179 -3.76 -14.21 11.07
CA LYS A 179 -3.96 -14.49 12.50
C LYS A 179 -5.17 -15.40 12.72
N ALA A 180 -6.21 -15.25 11.92
CA ALA A 180 -7.45 -16.02 12.05
C ALA A 180 -7.31 -17.44 11.45
N TRP A 181 -6.57 -17.60 10.36
CA TRP A 181 -6.46 -18.84 9.59
C TRP A 181 -6.09 -20.09 10.41
N PRO A 182 -5.15 -20.06 11.36
CA PRO A 182 -4.81 -21.23 12.18
C PRO A 182 -5.92 -21.64 13.16
N GLN A 183 -6.87 -20.74 13.45
CA GLN A 183 -7.98 -21.00 14.37
C GLN A 183 -9.24 -21.45 13.63
N MET A 184 -9.25 -21.38 12.29
CA MET A 184 -10.39 -21.79 11.48
C MET A 184 -10.46 -23.31 11.36
N ASP A 185 -11.66 -23.87 11.43
CA ASP A 185 -11.90 -25.29 11.22
C ASP A 185 -11.84 -25.68 9.71
N GLU A 186 -12.22 -26.91 9.40
CA GLU A 186 -12.19 -27.43 8.01
C GLU A 186 -13.39 -27.01 7.17
N GLU A 187 -14.44 -26.44 7.78
CA GLU A 187 -15.63 -25.91 7.10
C GLU A 187 -15.47 -24.40 6.83
N GLU A 188 -14.89 -23.65 7.77
CA GLU A 188 -14.67 -22.20 7.66
C GLU A 188 -13.64 -21.80 6.59
N LYS A 189 -12.59 -22.61 6.39
CA LYS A 189 -11.53 -22.32 5.40
C LYS A 189 -12.07 -22.35 3.95
N PRO A 190 -12.83 -23.38 3.52
CA PRO A 190 -13.53 -23.36 2.24
C PRO A 190 -14.45 -22.15 2.05
N ASP A 191 -15.21 -21.77 3.08
CA ASP A 191 -16.16 -20.66 3.01
C ASP A 191 -15.45 -19.33 2.76
N ILE A 192 -14.41 -19.01 3.55
CA ILE A 192 -13.58 -17.82 3.31
C ILE A 192 -12.94 -17.85 1.92
N SER A 193 -12.51 -19.03 1.45
CA SER A 193 -11.93 -19.16 0.11
C SER A 193 -12.96 -18.86 -0.99
N SER A 194 -14.22 -19.27 -0.79
CA SER A 194 -15.35 -18.94 -1.66
C SER A 194 -15.63 -17.44 -1.68
N ASP A 195 -15.68 -16.80 -0.50
CA ASP A 195 -15.91 -15.36 -0.36
C ASP A 195 -14.83 -14.54 -1.05
N LEU A 196 -13.55 -14.91 -0.86
CA LEU A 196 -12.42 -14.27 -1.55
C LEU A 196 -12.51 -14.43 -3.07
N ASN A 197 -12.91 -15.62 -3.55
CA ASN A 197 -13.12 -15.85 -4.98
C ASN A 197 -14.24 -14.97 -5.53
N GLN A 198 -15.34 -14.81 -4.80
CA GLN A 198 -16.42 -13.92 -5.19
C GLN A 198 -15.96 -12.45 -5.23
N ALA A 199 -15.25 -11.99 -4.19
CA ALA A 199 -14.72 -10.63 -4.14
C ALA A 199 -13.76 -10.34 -5.30
N LEU A 200 -12.83 -11.26 -5.59
CA LEU A 200 -11.92 -11.13 -6.73
C LEU A 200 -12.67 -11.18 -8.08
N SER A 201 -13.74 -11.96 -8.18
CA SER A 201 -14.57 -12.01 -9.39
C SER A 201 -15.27 -10.68 -9.64
N LEU A 202 -15.77 -10.01 -8.59
CA LEU A 202 -16.34 -8.67 -8.70
C LEU A 202 -15.31 -7.64 -9.21
N LEU A 203 -14.09 -7.65 -8.65
CA LEU A 203 -13.01 -6.77 -9.11
C LEU A 203 -12.67 -7.00 -10.59
N ARG A 204 -12.62 -8.27 -11.03
CA ARG A 204 -12.33 -8.62 -12.43
C ARG A 204 -13.46 -8.33 -13.40
N ALA A 205 -14.69 -8.19 -12.89
CA ALA A 205 -15.85 -7.83 -13.71
C ALA A 205 -15.90 -6.34 -14.06
N ILE A 206 -15.08 -5.49 -13.42
CA ILE A 206 -15.01 -4.08 -13.77
C ILE A 206 -14.51 -3.95 -15.22
N PRO A 207 -15.22 -3.21 -16.09
CA PRO A 207 -14.83 -3.07 -17.49
C PRO A 207 -13.40 -2.54 -17.65
N PHE A 208 -12.60 -3.24 -18.47
CA PHE A 208 -11.26 -2.80 -18.86
C PHE A 208 -11.23 -2.50 -20.36
N PRO A 209 -11.43 -1.22 -20.76
CA PRO A 209 -11.50 -0.85 -22.18
C PRO A 209 -10.26 -1.24 -22.96
N TYR A 210 -10.45 -1.60 -24.23
CA TYR A 210 -9.36 -1.95 -25.12
C TYR A 210 -8.39 -0.76 -25.28
N GLY A 211 -7.09 -1.02 -25.06
CA GLY A 211 -6.04 -0.01 -25.20
C GLY A 211 -5.64 0.67 -23.89
N THR A 212 -6.30 0.36 -22.77
CA THR A 212 -5.88 0.81 -21.44
C THR A 212 -4.49 0.25 -21.10
N LEU A 213 -3.59 1.11 -20.62
CA LEU A 213 -2.26 0.69 -20.15
C LEU A 213 -2.40 -0.08 -18.83
N TYR A 214 -1.61 -1.13 -18.66
CA TYR A 214 -1.48 -1.80 -17.37
C TYR A 214 -0.80 -0.87 -16.35
N GLY A 215 -1.26 -0.91 -15.10
CA GLY A 215 -0.74 -0.09 -14.02
C GLY A 215 -1.87 0.67 -13.30
N GLY A 216 -1.57 1.90 -12.89
CA GLY A 216 -2.55 2.74 -12.19
C GLY A 216 -3.77 3.07 -13.05
N VAL A 217 -4.92 3.26 -12.39
CA VAL A 217 -6.23 3.50 -13.02
C VAL A 217 -6.30 4.79 -13.85
N SER A 218 -5.31 5.69 -13.72
CA SER A 218 -5.18 6.89 -14.55
C SER A 218 -4.14 6.74 -15.67
N GLY A 219 -3.81 5.50 -16.06
CA GLY A 219 -2.84 5.25 -17.13
C GLY A 219 -1.40 5.54 -16.72
N GLU A 220 -1.11 5.55 -15.42
CA GLU A 220 0.19 5.90 -14.83
C GLU A 220 1.29 4.85 -15.15
N GLY A 221 0.92 3.71 -15.73
CA GLY A 221 1.85 2.61 -16.02
C GLY A 221 2.30 1.86 -14.76
N CYS A 222 3.10 0.82 -14.95
CA CYS A 222 3.79 0.15 -13.84
C CYS A 222 4.97 1.01 -13.37
N LYS A 223 5.18 1.11 -12.05
CA LYS A 223 6.25 1.93 -11.45
C LYS A 223 7.62 1.24 -11.40
N ASP A 224 7.68 -0.07 -11.61
CA ASP A 224 8.92 -0.88 -11.55
C ASP A 224 9.75 -0.78 -12.85
N LEU A 225 9.88 0.42 -13.39
CA LEU A 225 10.68 0.74 -14.58
C LEU A 225 12.13 1.03 -14.21
#